data_AF-A0A1U7RN85-F1
#
_entry.id   AF-A0A1U7RN85-F1
#
_cell.length_a   1.000
_cell.length_b   1.000
_cell.length_c   1.000
_cell.angle_alpha   90.00
_cell.angle_beta   90.00
_cell.angle_gamma   90.00
#
_symmetry.space_group_name_H-M   'P 1'
#
loop_
_entity.id
_entity.type
_entity.pdbx_description
1 polymer ?
#
loop_
_entity_poly.entity_id
_entity_poly.type
_entity_poly.pdbx_seq_one_letter_code
_entity_poly.pdbx_strand_id
1 'polypeptide(L)'
;MKLRPECFLQFLHLDKMYCLLSVRNARALVEYFQMLDVHKKNTLNDLQFYHFLHYVTDLTRRQIMLVFDLLDWNATGEIGLDEFYMLVCILLAHENHLEKQFIYRHSWPVFELLDMDGGHTIGPKEFQATRFLFNINKEELEKIFRDFDVSGDESLNYKEFKMFTIFCIDRQQKKEKEKKSIELKKSQK
;
A
#
# COMPACT_ATOMS: atom_id res chain seq x y z
N MET A 1 -2.50 -0.77 10.41
CA MET A 1 -3.64 0.14 10.14
C MET A 1 -4.90 -0.70 10.07
N LYS A 2 -6.07 -0.14 10.37
CA LYS A 2 -7.36 -0.83 10.23
C LYS A 2 -8.41 0.14 9.70
N LEU A 3 -9.30 -0.37 8.86
CA LEU A 3 -10.50 0.38 8.49
C LEU A 3 -11.46 0.48 9.68
N ARG A 4 -12.07 1.65 9.86
CA ARG A 4 -13.14 1.80 10.85
C ARG A 4 -14.39 1.05 10.39
N PRO A 5 -15.15 0.44 11.32
CA PRO A 5 -16.43 -0.19 11.01
C PRO A 5 -17.38 0.75 10.28
N GLU A 6 -18.18 0.20 9.38
CA GLU A 6 -19.28 0.89 8.67
C GLU A 6 -18.83 2.02 7.74
N CYS A 7 -17.53 2.16 7.48
CA CYS A 7 -17.04 3.11 6.48
C CYS A 7 -17.31 2.59 5.07
N PHE A 8 -17.50 3.50 4.12
CA PHE A 8 -17.82 3.18 2.72
C PHE A 8 -16.84 2.17 2.09
N LEU A 9 -15.56 2.27 2.45
CA LEU A 9 -14.51 1.40 1.89
C LEU A 9 -14.73 -0.07 2.21
N GLN A 10 -15.42 -0.42 3.31
CA GLN A 10 -15.72 -1.82 3.64
C GLN A 10 -16.64 -2.51 2.62
N PHE A 11 -17.38 -1.73 1.83
CA PHE A 11 -18.25 -2.23 0.76
C PHE A 11 -17.55 -2.33 -0.60
N LEU A 12 -16.29 -1.91 -0.69
CA LEU A 12 -15.48 -2.05 -1.89
C LEU A 12 -14.72 -3.38 -1.84
N HIS A 13 -14.69 -4.05 -2.99
CA HIS A 13 -13.95 -5.30 -3.16
C HIS A 13 -12.73 -5.07 -4.06
N LEU A 14 -11.59 -5.49 -3.54
CA LEU A 14 -10.32 -5.55 -4.25
C LEU A 14 -10.16 -6.95 -4.88
N ASP A 15 -9.81 -7.00 -6.15
CA ASP A 15 -9.46 -8.26 -6.80
C ASP A 15 -8.19 -8.86 -6.16
N LYS A 16 -8.24 -10.14 -5.78
CA LYS A 16 -7.13 -10.79 -5.05
C LYS A 16 -5.89 -11.02 -5.92
N MET A 17 -6.05 -11.10 -7.24
CA MET A 17 -4.96 -11.42 -8.16
C MET A 17 -4.23 -10.16 -8.61
N TYR A 18 -4.98 -9.14 -8.98
CA TYR A 18 -4.49 -7.87 -9.53
C TYR A 18 -4.39 -6.75 -8.48
N CYS A 19 -5.03 -6.91 -7.32
CA CYS A 19 -5.12 -5.88 -6.29
C CYS A 19 -5.63 -4.53 -6.85
N LEU A 20 -6.69 -4.59 -7.65
CA LEU A 20 -7.37 -3.44 -8.25
C LEU A 20 -8.88 -3.56 -8.03
N LEU A 21 -9.59 -2.44 -8.09
CA LEU A 21 -11.04 -2.41 -8.04
C LEU A 21 -11.65 -2.87 -9.38
N SER A 22 -12.80 -3.52 -9.30
CA SER A 22 -13.65 -3.71 -10.48
C SER A 22 -14.14 -2.37 -11.02
N VAL A 23 -14.53 -2.30 -12.29
CA VAL A 23 -15.09 -1.07 -12.91
C VAL A 23 -16.26 -0.51 -12.10
N ARG A 24 -17.12 -1.39 -11.55
CA ARG A 24 -18.26 -0.98 -10.72
C ARG A 24 -17.80 -0.32 -9.41
N ASN A 25 -16.83 -0.91 -8.72
CA ASN A 25 -16.30 -0.36 -7.46
C ASN A 25 -15.49 0.91 -7.71
N ALA A 26 -14.73 0.97 -8.80
CA ALA A 26 -14.03 2.17 -9.22
C ALA A 26 -15.00 3.32 -9.49
N ARG A 27 -16.12 3.07 -10.18
CA ARG A 27 -17.16 4.08 -10.38
C ARG A 27 -17.77 4.58 -9.07
N ALA A 28 -18.10 3.67 -8.15
CA ALA A 28 -18.60 4.06 -6.83
C ALA A 28 -17.56 4.90 -6.06
N LEU A 29 -16.27 4.58 -6.20
CA LEU A 29 -15.20 5.35 -5.60
C LEU A 29 -15.07 6.75 -6.22
N VAL A 30 -15.25 6.90 -7.54
CA VAL A 30 -15.27 8.20 -8.22
C VAL A 30 -16.41 9.07 -7.69
N GLU A 31 -17.61 8.51 -7.56
CA GLU A 31 -18.76 9.23 -7.00
C GLU A 31 -18.50 9.64 -5.54
N TYR A 32 -17.85 8.77 -4.75
CA TYR A 32 -17.46 9.09 -3.38
C TYR A 32 -16.39 10.19 -3.31
N PHE A 33 -15.38 10.15 -4.19
CA PHE A 33 -14.37 11.21 -4.32
C PHE A 33 -14.99 12.57 -4.63
N GLN A 34 -15.96 12.61 -5.55
CA GLN A 34 -16.69 13.84 -5.90
C GLN A 34 -17.51 14.40 -4.72
N MET A 35 -18.00 13.55 -3.81
CA MET A 35 -18.66 14.01 -2.58
C MET A 35 -17.68 14.61 -1.57
N LEU A 36 -16.44 14.09 -1.53
CA LEU A 36 -15.37 14.64 -0.70
C LEU A 36 -14.84 15.97 -1.25
N ASP A 37 -14.83 16.13 -2.59
CA ASP A 37 -14.39 17.34 -3.28
C ASP A 37 -15.44 18.47 -3.22
N VAL A 38 -15.52 19.11 -2.05
CA VAL A 38 -16.43 20.24 -1.79
C VAL A 38 -16.13 21.47 -2.67
N HIS A 39 -14.89 21.58 -3.18
CA HIS A 39 -14.45 22.72 -3.99
C HIS A 39 -14.64 22.48 -5.50
N LYS A 40 -14.95 21.25 -5.91
CA LYS A 40 -15.18 20.84 -7.30
C LYS A 40 -13.97 21.10 -8.20
N LYS A 41 -12.78 20.87 -7.68
CA LYS A 41 -11.51 21.00 -8.40
C LYS A 41 -11.03 19.69 -9.05
N ASN A 42 -11.73 18.59 -8.81
CA ASN A 42 -11.29 17.21 -9.04
C ASN A 42 -10.04 16.83 -8.25
N THR A 43 -9.85 17.47 -7.10
CA THR A 43 -8.72 17.25 -6.19
C THR A 43 -9.19 17.42 -4.74
N LEU A 44 -8.44 16.86 -3.79
CA LEU A 44 -8.68 17.03 -2.35
C LEU A 44 -7.50 17.77 -1.72
N ASN A 45 -7.75 18.90 -1.05
CA ASN A 45 -6.71 19.53 -0.25
C ASN A 45 -6.39 18.70 1.02
N ASP A 46 -5.34 19.12 1.72
CA ASP A 46 -4.86 18.53 2.98
C ASP A 46 -5.97 18.35 4.03
N LEU A 47 -6.87 19.33 4.16
CA LEU A 47 -7.96 19.29 5.13
C LEU A 47 -9.04 18.25 4.76
N GLN A 48 -9.48 18.24 3.50
CA GLN A 48 -10.44 17.26 2.97
C GLN A 48 -9.88 15.85 3.10
N PHE A 49 -8.62 15.67 2.70
CA PHE A 49 -7.91 14.40 2.79
C PHE A 49 -7.76 13.94 4.25
N TYR A 50 -7.36 14.84 5.15
CA TYR A 50 -7.19 14.54 6.57
C TYR A 50 -8.49 14.03 7.19
N HIS A 51 -9.60 14.73 6.95
CA HIS A 51 -10.89 14.34 7.51
C HIS A 51 -11.39 13.02 6.93
N PHE A 52 -11.21 12.79 5.62
CA PHE A 52 -11.51 11.51 5.00
C PHE A 52 -10.72 10.37 5.68
N LEU A 53 -9.39 10.47 5.74
CA LEU A 53 -8.56 9.37 6.21
C LEU A 53 -8.73 9.13 7.72
N HIS A 54 -8.92 10.21 8.49
CA HIS A 54 -9.24 10.12 9.91
C HIS A 54 -10.59 9.44 10.17
N TYR A 55 -11.58 9.68 9.31
CA TYR A 55 -12.89 9.04 9.42
C TYR A 55 -12.84 7.56 9.05
N VAL A 56 -12.12 7.18 7.99
CA VAL A 56 -12.14 5.80 7.47
C VAL A 56 -11.11 4.87 8.12
N THR A 57 -10.09 5.39 8.81
CA THR A 57 -8.99 4.57 9.40
C THR A 57 -8.71 4.89 10.87
N ASP A 58 -7.88 4.05 11.50
CA ASP A 58 -7.29 4.26 12.82
C ASP A 58 -5.97 5.06 12.80
N LEU A 59 -5.60 5.67 11.68
CA LEU A 59 -4.33 6.39 11.55
C LEU A 59 -4.28 7.65 12.42
N THR A 60 -3.10 7.89 12.99
CA THR A 60 -2.81 9.14 13.72
C THR A 60 -2.65 10.31 12.76
N ARG A 61 -2.82 11.55 13.26
CA ARG A 61 -2.60 12.76 12.45
C ARG A 61 -1.23 12.76 11.75
N ARG A 62 -0.16 12.35 12.45
CA ARG A 62 1.18 12.29 11.86
C ARG A 62 1.26 11.30 10.70
N GLN A 63 0.63 10.13 10.85
CA GLN A 63 0.58 9.14 9.77
C GLN A 63 -0.26 9.64 8.60
N ILE A 64 -1.40 10.28 8.85
CA ILE A 64 -2.26 10.82 7.79
C ILE A 64 -1.52 11.88 6.98
N MET A 65 -0.84 12.82 7.64
CA MET A 65 -0.04 13.84 6.93
C MET A 65 1.11 13.21 6.16
N LEU A 66 1.78 12.20 6.73
CA LEU A 66 2.81 11.46 6.00
C LEU A 66 2.22 10.78 4.74
N VAL A 67 1.02 10.19 4.81
CA VAL A 67 0.36 9.61 3.64
C VAL A 67 0.00 10.68 2.60
N PHE A 68 -0.42 11.86 3.04
CA PHE A 68 -0.65 12.98 2.14
C PHE A 68 0.64 13.36 1.39
N ASP A 69 1.73 13.57 2.11
CA ASP A 69 3.03 13.94 1.53
C ASP A 69 3.58 12.87 0.59
N LEU A 70 3.31 11.59 0.87
CA LEU A 70 3.70 10.47 -0.01
C LEU A 70 2.93 10.47 -1.33
N LEU A 71 1.63 10.80 -1.29
CA LEU A 71 0.76 10.77 -2.47
C LEU A 71 0.87 12.04 -3.31
N ASP A 72 1.12 13.18 -2.70
CA ASP A 72 1.34 14.47 -3.39
C ASP A 72 2.77 14.55 -3.98
N TRP A 73 3.17 13.52 -4.75
CA TRP A 73 4.53 13.41 -5.30
C TRP A 73 4.89 14.53 -6.29
N ASN A 74 3.87 15.19 -6.85
CA ASN A 74 4.02 16.33 -7.75
C ASN A 74 4.05 17.68 -7.00
N ALA A 75 3.95 17.65 -5.66
CA ALA A 75 3.95 18.80 -4.77
C ALA A 75 2.92 19.88 -5.17
N THR A 76 1.75 19.46 -5.60
CA THR A 76 0.65 20.38 -5.94
C THR A 76 -0.07 20.89 -4.70
N GLY A 77 0.10 20.23 -3.55
CA GLY A 77 -0.64 20.49 -2.33
C GLY A 77 -2.08 19.99 -2.40
N GLU A 78 -2.43 19.16 -3.38
CA GLU A 78 -3.76 18.59 -3.57
C GLU A 78 -3.66 17.13 -4.05
N ILE A 79 -4.61 16.28 -3.66
CA ILE A 79 -4.66 14.86 -4.04
C ILE A 79 -5.66 14.65 -5.16
N GLY A 80 -5.19 14.19 -6.31
CA GLY A 80 -6.01 13.82 -7.47
C GLY A 80 -6.68 12.46 -7.33
N LEU A 81 -7.54 12.13 -8.31
CA LEU A 81 -8.27 10.86 -8.32
C LEU A 81 -7.34 9.63 -8.41
N ASP A 82 -6.24 9.71 -9.17
CA ASP A 82 -5.33 8.58 -9.36
C ASP A 82 -4.57 8.24 -8.07
N GLU A 83 -4.08 9.26 -7.37
CA GLU A 83 -3.44 9.17 -6.06
C GLU A 83 -4.43 8.64 -5.01
N PHE A 84 -5.65 9.19 -4.99
CA PHE A 84 -6.73 8.72 -4.12
C PHE A 84 -7.11 7.26 -4.40
N TYR A 85 -7.16 6.85 -5.67
CA TYR A 85 -7.43 5.47 -6.06
C TYR A 85 -6.33 4.52 -5.58
N MET A 86 -5.05 4.93 -5.74
CA MET A 86 -3.91 4.16 -5.25
C MET A 86 -3.99 3.96 -3.74
N LEU A 87 -4.26 5.04 -2.98
CA LEU A 87 -4.47 4.99 -1.54
C LEU A 87 -5.55 3.99 -1.17
N VAL A 88 -6.71 4.06 -1.80
CA VAL A 88 -7.82 3.16 -1.50
C VAL A 88 -7.45 1.71 -1.79
N CYS A 89 -6.70 1.43 -2.86
CA CYS A 89 -6.19 0.09 -3.11
C CYS A 89 -5.20 -0.38 -2.03
N ILE A 90 -4.34 0.49 -1.51
CA ILE A 90 -3.44 0.19 -0.37
C ILE A 90 -4.25 -0.12 0.89
N LEU A 91 -5.25 0.71 1.21
CA LEU A 91 -6.13 0.52 2.36
C LEU A 91 -6.85 -0.85 2.30
N LEU A 92 -7.41 -1.19 1.15
CA LEU A 92 -8.10 -2.46 0.94
C LEU A 92 -7.14 -3.65 0.92
N ALA A 93 -5.95 -3.49 0.33
CA ALA A 93 -4.93 -4.54 0.36
C ALA A 93 -4.51 -4.84 1.81
N HIS A 94 -4.35 -3.82 2.65
CA HIS A 94 -4.08 -4.00 4.07
C HIS A 94 -5.26 -4.67 4.80
N GLU A 95 -6.50 -4.23 4.56
CA GLU A 95 -7.69 -4.84 5.18
C GLU A 95 -7.87 -6.31 4.79
N ASN A 96 -7.47 -6.70 3.58
CA ASN A 96 -7.61 -8.06 3.05
C ASN A 96 -6.35 -8.92 3.17
N HIS A 97 -5.29 -8.44 3.84
CA HIS A 97 -4.00 -9.14 3.97
C HIS A 97 -3.34 -9.49 2.62
N LEU A 98 -3.44 -8.57 1.66
CA LEU A 98 -2.91 -8.64 0.30
C LEU A 98 -1.73 -7.67 0.08
N GLU A 99 -1.13 -7.13 1.13
CA GLU A 99 -0.07 -6.09 1.04
C GLU A 99 1.10 -6.57 0.18
N LYS A 100 1.57 -7.80 0.40
CA LYS A 100 2.68 -8.40 -0.38
C LYS A 100 2.31 -8.57 -1.85
N GLN A 101 1.08 -8.99 -2.13
CA GLN A 101 0.56 -9.16 -3.49
C GLN A 101 0.42 -7.80 -4.19
N PHE A 102 -0.07 -6.78 -3.48
CA PHE A 102 -0.18 -5.42 -3.97
C PHE A 102 1.20 -4.86 -4.34
N ILE A 103 2.18 -4.93 -3.43
CA ILE A 103 3.55 -4.46 -3.67
C ILE A 103 4.19 -5.18 -4.88
N TYR A 104 3.97 -6.48 -5.03
CA TYR A 104 4.51 -7.23 -6.17
C TYR A 104 3.89 -6.82 -7.51
N ARG A 105 2.56 -6.67 -7.56
CA ARG A 105 1.81 -6.32 -8.77
C ARG A 105 2.05 -4.87 -9.20
N HIS A 106 2.11 -3.97 -8.23
CA HIS A 106 2.24 -2.53 -8.41
C HIS A 106 3.61 -2.04 -7.94
N SER A 107 4.65 -2.83 -8.18
CA SER A 107 5.99 -2.57 -7.64
C SER A 107 6.57 -1.24 -8.06
N TRP A 108 6.27 -0.76 -9.27
CA TRP A 108 6.76 0.52 -9.75
C TRP A 108 6.05 1.68 -9.04
N PRO A 109 4.71 1.79 -9.05
CA PRO A 109 4.02 2.82 -8.27
C PRO A 109 4.36 2.79 -6.78
N VAL A 110 4.51 1.60 -6.18
CA VAL A 110 4.93 1.51 -4.77
C VAL A 110 6.37 1.97 -4.59
N PHE A 111 7.27 1.66 -5.53
CA PHE A 111 8.65 2.13 -5.45
C PHE A 111 8.70 3.66 -5.48
N GLU A 112 8.00 4.29 -6.43
CA GLU A 112 7.91 5.76 -6.52
C GLU A 112 7.24 6.37 -5.27
N LEU A 113 6.23 5.71 -4.72
CA LEU A 113 5.58 6.15 -3.47
C LEU A 113 6.55 6.10 -2.28
N LEU A 114 7.49 5.16 -2.26
CA LEU A 114 8.42 4.95 -1.16
C LEU A 114 9.69 5.82 -1.26
N ASP A 115 10.08 6.20 -2.46
CA ASP A 115 11.21 7.09 -2.79
C ASP A 115 10.80 8.55 -2.53
N MET A 116 10.87 8.97 -1.27
CA MET A 116 10.33 10.26 -0.82
C MET A 116 11.20 11.44 -1.24
N ASP A 117 12.51 11.24 -1.37
CA ASP A 117 13.44 12.29 -1.79
C ASP A 117 13.69 12.33 -3.31
N GLY A 118 13.13 11.38 -4.05
CA GLY A 118 13.27 11.27 -5.50
C GLY A 118 14.68 10.85 -5.93
N GLY A 119 15.45 10.24 -5.02
CA GLY A 119 16.81 9.75 -5.23
C GLY A 119 16.90 8.51 -6.11
N HIS A 120 15.76 7.95 -6.54
CA HIS A 120 15.65 6.71 -7.31
C HIS A 120 16.18 5.48 -6.56
N THR A 121 16.24 5.56 -5.24
CA THR A 121 16.52 4.47 -4.33
C THR A 121 15.66 4.61 -3.08
N ILE A 122 15.38 3.50 -2.40
CA ILE A 122 14.64 3.53 -1.13
C ILE A 122 15.61 3.27 0.00
N GLY A 123 15.83 4.27 0.85
CA GLY A 123 16.66 4.16 2.03
C GLY A 123 15.94 3.55 3.24
N PRO A 124 16.68 3.12 4.28
CA PRO A 124 16.10 2.54 5.49
C PRO A 124 15.13 3.48 6.22
N LYS A 125 15.37 4.80 6.16
CA LYS A 125 14.51 5.80 6.81
C LYS A 125 13.15 5.93 6.13
N GLU A 126 13.14 6.00 4.80
CA GLU A 126 11.92 6.11 4.01
C GLU A 126 11.08 4.84 4.16
N PHE A 127 11.72 3.68 4.04
CA PHE A 127 11.06 2.39 4.25
C PHE A 127 10.50 2.28 5.67
N GLN A 128 11.27 2.68 6.69
CA GLN A 128 10.81 2.66 8.08
C GLN A 128 9.64 3.60 8.33
N ALA A 129 9.60 4.76 7.68
CA ALA A 129 8.52 5.74 7.82
C ALA A 129 7.20 5.20 7.24
N THR A 130 7.27 4.47 6.13
CA THR A 130 6.12 4.00 5.33
C THR A 130 5.67 2.58 5.64
N ARG A 131 6.46 1.80 6.41
CA ARG A 131 6.19 0.37 6.70
C ARG A 131 4.79 0.05 7.24
N PHE A 132 4.12 1.02 7.88
CA PHE A 132 2.77 0.85 8.43
C PHE A 132 1.69 0.71 7.36
N LEU A 133 1.93 1.19 6.13
CA LEU A 133 1.03 1.04 4.99
C LEU A 133 1.00 -0.39 4.47
N PHE A 134 2.12 -1.09 4.56
CA PHE A 134 2.31 -2.42 3.96
C PHE A 134 2.46 -3.53 4.99
N ASN A 135 2.25 -3.23 6.28
CA ASN A 135 2.35 -4.18 7.39
C ASN A 135 3.71 -4.89 7.46
N ILE A 136 4.80 -4.14 7.21
CA ILE A 136 6.18 -4.65 7.26
C ILE A 136 6.76 -4.37 8.65
N ASN A 137 7.31 -5.40 9.28
CA ASN A 137 7.95 -5.27 10.58
C ASN A 137 9.44 -4.91 10.44
N LYS A 138 10.04 -4.43 11.54
CA LYS A 138 11.43 -3.94 11.53
C LYS A 138 12.45 -5.04 11.19
N GLU A 139 12.24 -6.26 11.68
CA GLU A 139 13.13 -7.39 11.42
C GLU A 139 13.10 -7.82 9.94
N GLU A 140 11.91 -7.80 9.33
CA GLU A 140 11.73 -8.05 7.90
C GLU A 140 12.45 -6.95 7.12
N LEU A 141 12.31 -5.68 7.50
CA LEU A 141 13.05 -4.56 6.91
C LEU A 141 14.57 -4.77 6.95
N GLU A 142 15.16 -5.02 8.12
CA GLU A 142 16.61 -5.24 8.24
C GLU A 142 17.11 -6.43 7.40
N LYS A 143 16.27 -7.47 7.26
CA LYS A 143 16.57 -8.61 6.40
C LYS A 143 16.52 -8.24 4.92
N ILE A 144 15.58 -7.39 4.51
CA ILE A 144 15.46 -6.95 3.11
C ILE A 144 16.74 -6.26 2.67
N PHE A 145 17.21 -5.25 3.41
CA PHE A 145 18.43 -4.53 3.04
C PHE A 145 19.65 -5.46 3.02
N ARG A 146 19.84 -6.32 4.03
CA ARG A 146 20.95 -7.30 4.01
C ARG A 146 20.96 -8.26 2.83
N ASP A 147 19.79 -8.73 2.42
CA ASP A 147 19.68 -9.82 1.44
C ASP A 147 19.59 -9.29 -0.01
N PHE A 148 19.16 -8.04 -0.21
CA PHE A 148 18.82 -7.49 -1.54
C PHE A 148 19.58 -6.22 -1.94
N ASP A 149 20.27 -5.53 -1.04
CA ASP A 149 21.21 -4.45 -1.40
C ASP A 149 22.47 -5.09 -2.01
N VAL A 150 22.46 -5.25 -3.33
CA VAL A 150 23.54 -5.89 -4.09
C VAL A 150 24.58 -4.85 -4.50
N SER A 151 24.17 -3.60 -4.73
CA SER A 151 25.06 -2.48 -5.00
C SER A 151 25.94 -2.14 -3.78
N GLY A 152 25.45 -2.38 -2.57
CA GLY A 152 26.13 -2.06 -1.31
C GLY A 152 26.08 -0.57 -0.98
N ASP A 153 25.06 0.14 -1.47
CA ASP A 153 24.87 1.58 -1.26
C ASP A 153 23.96 1.91 -0.06
N GLU A 154 23.60 0.90 0.73
CA GLU A 154 22.70 0.97 1.89
C GLU A 154 21.28 1.44 1.53
N SER A 155 20.92 1.36 0.25
CA SER A 155 19.59 1.66 -0.28
C SER A 155 19.13 0.56 -1.23
N LEU A 156 17.88 0.63 -1.68
CA LEU A 156 17.37 -0.31 -2.69
C LEU A 156 17.04 0.45 -3.95
N ASN A 157 17.75 0.18 -5.04
CA ASN A 157 17.30 0.62 -6.36
C ASN A 157 16.08 -0.20 -6.83
N TYR A 158 15.41 0.24 -7.90
CA TYR A 158 14.19 -0.44 -8.36
C TYR A 158 14.39 -1.93 -8.69
N LYS A 159 15.54 -2.33 -9.22
CA LYS A 159 15.79 -3.76 -9.55
C LYS A 159 15.87 -4.60 -8.28
N GLU A 160 16.56 -4.11 -7.26
CA GLU A 160 16.69 -4.76 -5.95
C GLU A 160 15.35 -4.83 -5.23
N PHE A 161 14.61 -3.71 -5.22
CA PHE A 161 13.25 -3.68 -4.70
C PHE A 161 12.35 -4.69 -5.42
N LYS A 162 12.38 -4.74 -6.76
CA LYS A 162 11.58 -5.69 -7.55
C LYS A 162 11.93 -7.14 -7.23
N MET A 163 13.22 -7.47 -7.11
CA MET A 163 13.68 -8.81 -6.71
C MET A 163 13.17 -9.18 -5.32
N PHE A 164 13.21 -8.25 -4.36
CA PHE A 164 12.61 -8.42 -3.04
C PHE A 164 11.11 -8.73 -3.13
N THR A 165 10.35 -8.00 -3.95
CA THR A 165 8.90 -8.26 -4.10
C THR A 165 8.61 -9.68 -4.62
N ILE A 166 9.40 -10.14 -5.60
CA ILE A 166 9.29 -11.49 -6.18
C ILE A 166 9.59 -12.54 -5.13
N PHE A 167 10.67 -12.36 -4.37
CA PHE A 167 11.06 -13.27 -3.29
C PHE A 167 9.98 -13.38 -2.21
N CYS A 168 9.35 -12.26 -1.83
CA CYS A 168 8.26 -12.27 -0.85
C CYS A 168 7.10 -13.15 -1.29
N ILE A 169 6.69 -13.05 -2.55
CA ILE A 169 5.58 -13.83 -3.12
C ILE A 169 5.94 -15.31 -3.22
N ASP A 170 7.12 -15.66 -3.73
CA ASP A 170 7.56 -17.06 -3.81
C ASP A 170 7.59 -17.72 -2.41
N ARG A 171 8.14 -17.01 -1.42
CA ARG A 171 8.18 -17.49 -0.02
C ARG A 171 6.77 -17.65 0.56
N GLN A 172 5.84 -16.74 0.26
CA GLN A 172 4.46 -16.84 0.71
C GLN A 172 3.76 -18.06 0.08
N GLN A 173 3.88 -18.26 -1.23
CA GLN A 173 3.27 -19.39 -1.93
C GLN A 173 3.81 -20.74 -1.43
N LYS A 174 5.12 -20.84 -1.15
CA LYS A 174 5.73 -22.05 -0.56
C LYS A 174 5.11 -22.38 0.80
N LYS A 175 5.02 -21.38 1.70
CA LYS A 175 4.38 -21.54 3.03
C LYS A 175 2.91 -21.96 2.92
N GLU A 176 2.15 -21.39 1.98
CA GLU A 176 0.75 -21.76 1.78
C GLU A 176 0.59 -23.19 1.26
N LYS A 177 1.45 -23.64 0.34
CA LYS A 177 1.47 -25.03 -0.15
C LYS A 177 1.81 -26.01 0.97
N GLU A 178 2.81 -25.70 1.79
CA GLU A 178 3.20 -26.50 2.94
C GLU A 178 2.06 -26.63 3.96
N LYS A 179 1.40 -25.51 4.33
CA LYS A 179 0.24 -25.53 5.23
C LYS A 179 -0.89 -26.41 4.71
N LYS A 180 -1.28 -26.24 3.45
CA LYS A 180 -2.30 -27.07 2.80
C LYS A 180 -1.92 -28.55 2.85
N SER A 181 -0.65 -28.88 2.57
CA SER A 181 -0.17 -30.27 2.63
C SER A 181 -0.27 -30.88 4.03
N ILE A 182 -0.03 -30.08 5.08
CA ILE A 182 -0.14 -30.52 6.48
C ILE A 182 -1.61 -30.70 6.89
N GLU A 183 -2.49 -29.79 6.47
CA GLU A 183 -3.94 -29.87 6.73
C GLU A 183 -4.56 -31.10 6.07
N LEU A 184 -4.22 -31.38 4.80
CA LEU A 184 -4.67 -32.61 4.12
C LEU A 184 -4.24 -33.86 4.89
N LYS A 185 -2.99 -33.94 5.33
CA LYS A 185 -2.47 -35.07 6.12
C LYS A 185 -3.18 -35.24 7.46
N LYS A 186 -3.65 -34.15 8.08
CA LYS A 186 -4.43 -34.19 9.34
C LYS A 186 -5.87 -34.64 9.10
N SER A 187 -6.48 -34.27 7.98
CA SER A 187 -7.87 -34.65 7.65
C SER A 187 -8.03 -36.12 7.22
N GLN A 188 -6.91 -36.81 6.93
CA GLN A 188 -6.88 -38.22 6.54
C GLN A 188 -6.55 -39.17 7.71
N LYS A 189 -6.38 -38.64 8.92
CA LYS A 189 -6.21 -39.38 10.18
C LYS A 189 -7.47 -39.26 11.01
#